data_AF-A0A096ADV3-F1
#
_entry.id   AF-A0A096ADV3-F1
#
_cell.length_a   1.000
_cell.length_b   1.000
_cell.length_c   1.000
_cell.angle_alpha   90.00
_cell.angle_beta   90.00
_cell.angle_gamma   90.00
#
_symmetry.space_group_name_H-M   'P 1'
#
loop_
_entity.id
_entity.type
_entity.pdbx_description
1 polymer ?
#
loop_
_entity_poly.entity_id
_entity_poly.type
_entity_poly.pdbx_seq_one_letter_code
_entity_poly.pdbx_strand_id
1 'polypeptide(L)'
;MKEARYFYVPNAKAQTELPTEEALHAVRVLRMKEGDELFLMDGVGCFYRAEVVLTSAKRCAYAIKETLPQTKTWEGRIHLAIAPTKDMGRIEWMVEKATELGIDEITFLDCRFSERKQIRIDRIEKIVISAMKQSRKGWKPIVNEMVSFKEFIQTMETNASQQEYSLASFICHCYNEIDKNDFFSVITEQENLKDDVLILVGPEGDFSIDEVQLALAAGFQSVTLGESRLRTETAGLNAIAMTQLAHRKRDNIFNNTHTRRV
;
A
#
# COMPACT_ATOMS: atom_id res chain seq x y z
N MET A 1 23.11 -21.18 -1.50
CA MET A 1 22.80 -20.07 -0.58
C MET A 1 21.46 -20.38 0.07
N LYS A 2 21.36 -20.42 1.41
CA LYS A 2 20.06 -20.49 2.08
C LYS A 2 19.27 -19.23 1.70
N GLU A 3 18.01 -19.39 1.33
CA GLU A 3 17.12 -18.27 1.05
C GLU A 3 16.93 -17.44 2.34
N ALA A 4 17.05 -16.11 2.24
CA ALA A 4 16.90 -15.22 3.38
C ALA A 4 15.44 -15.26 3.89
N ARG A 5 15.26 -15.45 5.21
CA ARG A 5 13.97 -15.67 5.85
C ARG A 5 13.50 -14.39 6.54
N TYR A 6 12.40 -13.80 6.06
CA TYR A 6 11.85 -12.55 6.57
C TYR A 6 10.59 -12.80 7.41
N PHE A 7 10.50 -12.13 8.57
CA PHE A 7 9.36 -12.21 9.49
C PHE A 7 8.91 -10.81 9.89
N TYR A 8 7.60 -10.59 9.95
CA TYR A 8 7.06 -9.31 10.42
C TYR A 8 6.96 -9.33 11.95
N VAL A 9 7.67 -8.39 12.59
CA VAL A 9 7.65 -8.23 14.05
C VAL A 9 7.49 -6.74 14.37
N PRO A 10 6.25 -6.26 14.60
CA PRO A 10 6.05 -4.89 15.01
C PRO A 10 6.82 -4.62 16.31
N ASN A 11 7.50 -3.48 16.39
CA ASN A 11 8.33 -3.10 17.54
C ASN A 11 9.43 -4.14 17.87
N ALA A 12 10.08 -4.73 16.86
CA ALA A 12 11.08 -5.80 17.01
C ALA A 12 12.15 -5.54 18.09
N LYS A 13 12.58 -4.29 18.29
CA LYS A 13 13.56 -3.92 19.34
C LYS A 13 13.05 -4.11 20.78
N ALA A 14 11.74 -3.99 20.99
CA ALA A 14 11.10 -4.12 22.30
C ALA A 14 10.58 -5.54 22.56
N GLN A 15 10.77 -6.45 21.61
CA GLN A 15 10.31 -7.84 21.66
C GLN A 15 11.53 -8.77 21.61
N THR A 16 11.38 -9.95 22.21
CA THR A 16 12.43 -11.00 22.19
C THR A 16 11.97 -12.27 21.48
N GLU A 17 10.72 -12.30 20.99
CA GLU A 17 10.10 -13.46 20.36
C GLU A 17 9.28 -13.07 19.13
N LEU A 18 9.23 -13.98 18.16
CA LEU A 18 8.34 -13.83 17.01
C LEU A 18 6.86 -13.87 17.45
N PRO A 19 5.98 -13.07 16.83
CA PRO A 19 4.54 -13.22 16.98
C PRO A 19 4.09 -14.65 16.69
N THR A 20 3.00 -15.11 17.31
CA THR A 20 2.60 -16.52 17.28
C THR A 20 2.45 -17.08 15.86
N GLU A 21 1.85 -16.34 14.92
CA GLU A 21 1.71 -16.78 13.53
C GLU A 21 3.09 -16.95 12.84
N GLU A 22 4.01 -16.01 13.06
CA GLU A 22 5.38 -16.06 12.51
C GLU A 22 6.23 -17.16 13.17
N ALA A 23 6.08 -17.38 14.48
CA ALA A 23 6.76 -18.45 15.20
C ALA A 23 6.34 -19.83 14.69
N LEU A 24 5.04 -20.03 14.43
CA LEU A 24 4.53 -21.27 13.84
C LEU A 24 5.10 -21.51 12.45
N HIS A 25 5.17 -20.47 11.62
CA HIS A 25 5.78 -20.54 10.30
C HIS A 25 7.29 -20.90 10.39
N ALA A 26 8.04 -20.22 11.27
CA ALA A 26 9.46 -20.47 11.49
C ALA A 26 9.74 -21.92 11.93
N VAL A 27 8.98 -22.44 12.88
CA VAL A 27 9.25 -23.75 13.51
C VAL A 27 8.66 -24.91 12.70
N ARG A 28 7.43 -24.79 12.19
CA ARG A 28 6.74 -25.93 11.55
C ARG A 28 7.02 -26.02 10.06
N VAL A 29 7.09 -24.89 9.38
CA VAL A 29 7.28 -24.84 7.93
C VAL A 29 8.76 -24.75 7.59
N LEU A 30 9.45 -23.74 8.13
CA LEU A 30 10.87 -23.51 7.83
C LEU A 30 11.82 -24.35 8.70
N ARG A 31 11.31 -25.00 9.75
CA ARG A 31 12.05 -25.89 10.68
C ARG A 31 13.34 -25.24 11.21
N MET A 32 13.24 -23.96 11.56
CA MET A 32 14.35 -23.19 12.09
C MET A 32 14.85 -23.75 13.42
N LYS A 33 16.16 -23.68 13.64
CA LYS A 33 16.83 -24.11 14.87
C LYS A 33 17.61 -22.96 15.49
N GLU A 34 17.98 -23.13 16.76
CA GLU A 34 18.94 -22.25 17.41
C GLU A 34 20.21 -22.06 16.55
N GLY A 35 20.68 -20.82 16.45
CA GLY A 35 21.80 -20.43 15.59
C GLY A 35 21.42 -20.13 14.13
N ASP A 36 20.19 -20.42 13.68
CA ASP A 36 19.77 -20.00 12.33
C ASP A 36 19.59 -18.46 12.27
N GLU A 37 20.02 -17.88 11.16
CA GLU A 37 19.80 -16.46 10.86
C GLU A 37 18.36 -16.20 10.36
N LEU A 38 17.81 -15.05 10.75
CA LEU A 38 16.56 -14.49 10.25
C LEU A 38 16.63 -12.97 10.12
N PHE A 39 15.74 -12.43 9.28
CA PHE A 39 15.53 -11.00 9.13
C PHE A 39 14.16 -10.64 9.70
N LEU A 40 14.13 -9.65 10.59
CA LEU A 40 12.91 -9.10 11.16
C LEU A 40 12.57 -7.80 10.43
N MET A 41 11.29 -7.57 10.18
CA MET A 41 10.76 -6.35 9.55
C MET A 41 9.79 -5.71 10.54
N ASP A 42 10.01 -4.45 10.92
CA ASP A 42 9.08 -3.75 11.82
C ASP A 42 7.90 -3.08 11.10
N GLY A 43 7.96 -2.99 9.77
CA GLY A 43 6.94 -2.36 8.93
C GLY A 43 6.92 -0.84 9.02
N VAL A 44 7.92 -0.22 9.65
CA VAL A 44 8.05 1.24 9.78
C VAL A 44 9.39 1.77 9.29
N GLY A 45 10.10 0.98 8.48
CA GLY A 45 11.31 1.39 7.78
C GLY A 45 12.61 0.76 8.28
N CYS A 46 12.57 -0.26 9.14
CA CYS A 46 13.79 -0.93 9.59
C CYS A 46 13.71 -2.44 9.46
N PHE A 47 14.82 -3.02 8.97
CA PHE A 47 15.09 -4.44 9.07
C PHE A 47 16.07 -4.71 10.19
N TYR A 48 16.04 -5.93 10.71
CA TYR A 48 16.98 -6.38 11.73
C TYR A 48 17.54 -7.72 11.32
N ARG A 49 18.87 -7.84 11.28
CA ARG A 49 19.51 -9.15 11.20
C ARG A 49 19.54 -9.73 12.60
N ALA A 50 18.95 -10.91 12.76
CA ALA A 50 18.80 -11.57 14.03
C ALA A 50 19.21 -13.04 13.93
N GLU A 51 19.38 -13.66 15.09
CA GLU A 51 19.68 -15.08 15.23
C GLU A 51 18.63 -15.73 16.13
N VAL A 52 18.20 -16.94 15.79
CA VAL A 52 17.31 -17.73 16.65
C VAL A 52 18.06 -18.14 17.91
N VAL A 53 17.54 -17.76 19.07
CA VAL A 53 18.12 -18.10 20.38
C VAL A 53 17.46 -19.34 20.98
N LEU A 54 16.16 -19.51 20.75
CA LEU A 54 15.42 -20.64 21.30
C LEU A 54 14.23 -20.96 20.41
N THR A 55 13.97 -22.24 20.17
CA THR A 55 12.72 -22.70 19.57
C THR A 55 12.00 -23.69 20.47
N SER A 56 10.67 -23.60 20.46
CA SER A 56 9.77 -24.61 21.00
C SER A 56 8.65 -24.86 20.00
N ALA A 57 7.73 -25.79 20.29
CA ALA A 57 6.66 -26.15 19.36
C ALA A 57 5.76 -24.98 18.87
N LYS A 58 5.73 -23.85 19.60
CA LYS A 58 4.93 -22.65 19.25
C LYS A 58 5.65 -21.30 19.47
N ARG A 59 6.90 -21.30 19.94
CA ARG A 59 7.65 -20.06 20.22
C ARG A 59 8.99 -20.09 19.50
N CYS A 60 9.43 -18.92 19.07
CA CYS A 60 10.73 -18.72 18.45
C CYS A 60 11.29 -17.41 19.02
N ALA A 61 12.29 -17.51 19.88
CA ALA A 61 12.99 -16.36 20.45
C ALA A 61 14.17 -15.98 19.55
N TYR A 62 14.48 -14.69 19.51
CA TYR A 62 15.55 -14.15 18.69
C TYR A 62 16.41 -13.15 19.46
N ALA A 63 17.64 -12.95 18.97
CA ALA A 63 18.51 -11.85 19.38
C ALA A 63 18.88 -11.01 18.15
N ILE A 64 18.61 -9.70 18.21
CA ILE A 64 19.03 -8.76 17.17
C ILE A 64 20.55 -8.59 17.22
N LYS A 65 21.21 -8.76 16.08
CA LYS A 65 22.66 -8.57 15.91
C LYS A 65 22.98 -7.25 15.22
N GLU A 66 22.09 -6.82 14.33
CA GLU A 66 22.31 -5.62 13.53
C GLU A 66 20.99 -4.94 13.18
N THR A 67 21.02 -3.60 13.18
CA THR A 67 19.92 -2.75 12.72
C THR A 67 20.21 -2.28 11.30
N LEU A 68 19.27 -2.47 10.39
CA LEU A 68 19.39 -2.19 8.97
C LEU A 68 18.28 -1.20 8.55
N PRO A 69 18.48 0.12 8.72
CA PRO A 69 17.53 1.13 8.24
C PRO A 69 17.29 1.00 6.74
N GLN A 70 16.03 1.09 6.33
CA GLN A 70 15.63 1.07 4.93
C GLN A 70 15.34 2.50 4.45
N THR A 71 15.30 2.68 3.13
CA THR A 71 14.89 3.94 2.50
C THR A 71 13.75 3.67 1.52
N LYS A 72 12.69 4.51 1.53
CA LYS A 72 11.64 4.42 0.51
C LYS A 72 12.22 4.68 -0.88
N THR A 73 11.63 4.05 -1.89
CA THR A 73 12.06 4.19 -3.29
C THR A 73 11.26 5.23 -4.09
N TRP A 74 10.29 5.88 -3.46
CA TRP A 74 9.49 6.98 -4.00
C TRP A 74 9.43 8.15 -3.01
N GLU A 75 9.11 9.33 -3.52
CA GLU A 75 8.82 10.55 -2.76
C GLU A 75 7.32 10.68 -2.45
N GLY A 76 6.99 11.39 -1.37
CA GLY A 76 5.61 11.59 -0.93
C GLY A 76 4.93 10.31 -0.42
N ARG A 77 3.65 10.44 -0.08
CA ARG A 77 2.73 9.35 0.27
C ARG A 77 1.83 9.03 -0.93
N ILE A 78 1.64 7.75 -1.22
CA ILE A 78 0.68 7.28 -2.23
C ILE A 78 -0.50 6.64 -1.51
N HIS A 79 -1.68 7.26 -1.63
CA HIS A 79 -2.94 6.81 -1.04
C HIS A 79 -3.93 6.46 -2.15
N LEU A 80 -4.35 5.20 -2.20
CA LEU A 80 -5.47 4.77 -3.03
C LEU A 80 -6.75 4.67 -2.18
N ALA A 81 -7.78 5.43 -2.54
CA ALA A 81 -9.12 5.22 -2.01
C ALA A 81 -10.00 4.59 -3.09
N ILE A 82 -10.48 3.37 -2.85
CA ILE A 82 -11.09 2.54 -3.88
C ILE A 82 -12.35 1.85 -3.39
N ALA A 83 -13.38 1.77 -4.25
CA ALA A 83 -14.54 0.95 -3.95
C ALA A 83 -14.22 -0.55 -4.11
N PRO A 84 -14.69 -1.42 -3.20
CA PRO A 84 -14.52 -2.86 -3.37
C PRO A 84 -15.33 -3.40 -4.55
N THR A 85 -14.76 -4.38 -5.24
CA THR A 85 -15.46 -5.14 -6.28
C THR A 85 -16.40 -6.18 -5.69
N LYS A 86 -17.36 -6.65 -6.50
CA LYS A 86 -18.26 -7.75 -6.11
C LYS A 86 -17.50 -9.03 -5.71
N ASP A 87 -16.46 -9.33 -6.47
CA ASP A 87 -15.52 -10.42 -6.24
C ASP A 87 -14.32 -9.92 -5.41
N MET A 88 -14.27 -10.29 -4.12
CA MET A 88 -13.19 -9.86 -3.22
C MET A 88 -11.82 -10.40 -3.63
N GLY A 89 -11.74 -11.52 -4.37
CA GLY A 89 -10.46 -12.05 -4.83
C GLY A 89 -9.67 -11.07 -5.71
N ARG A 90 -10.38 -10.17 -6.41
CA ARG A 90 -9.77 -9.12 -7.23
C ARG A 90 -9.17 -8.00 -6.42
N ILE A 91 -9.85 -7.58 -5.35
CA ILE A 91 -9.31 -6.61 -4.39
C ILE A 91 -8.11 -7.19 -3.66
N GLU A 92 -8.20 -8.44 -3.21
CA GLU A 92 -7.08 -9.15 -2.56
C GLU A 92 -5.86 -9.21 -3.47
N TRP A 93 -6.06 -9.59 -4.73
CA TRP A 93 -5.00 -9.58 -5.75
C TRP A 93 -4.42 -8.18 -5.98
N MET A 94 -5.27 -7.15 -6.10
CA MET A 94 -4.79 -5.77 -6.29
C MET A 94 -4.01 -5.27 -5.09
N VAL A 95 -4.46 -5.54 -3.87
CA VAL A 95 -3.73 -5.14 -2.64
C VAL A 95 -2.36 -5.81 -2.57
N GLU A 96 -2.28 -7.09 -2.92
CA GLU A 96 -1.01 -7.81 -3.04
C GLU A 96 -0.07 -7.08 -4.02
N LYS A 97 -0.55 -6.78 -5.23
CA LYS A 97 0.27 -6.15 -6.28
C LYS A 97 0.58 -4.68 -6.00
N ALA A 98 -0.34 -3.94 -5.43
CA ALA A 98 -0.13 -2.57 -4.95
C ALA A 98 0.98 -2.54 -3.89
N THR A 99 0.96 -3.49 -2.95
CA THR A 99 2.00 -3.62 -1.93
C THR A 99 3.36 -3.94 -2.57
N GLU A 100 3.41 -4.81 -3.58
CA GLU A 100 4.65 -5.12 -4.33
C GLU A 100 5.20 -3.91 -5.11
N LEU A 101 4.32 -3.13 -5.77
CA LEU A 101 4.71 -1.92 -6.48
C LEU A 101 5.24 -0.84 -5.53
N GLY A 102 4.58 -0.70 -4.38
CA GLY A 102 4.82 0.36 -3.42
C GLY A 102 3.59 1.25 -3.32
N ILE A 103 2.96 1.22 -2.16
CA ILE A 103 1.88 2.12 -1.79
C ILE A 103 2.00 2.36 -0.29
N ASP A 104 1.51 3.50 0.17
CA ASP A 104 1.56 3.84 1.59
C ASP A 104 0.23 3.58 2.30
N GLU A 105 -0.88 3.72 1.58
CA GLU A 105 -2.21 3.64 2.19
C GLU A 105 -3.30 3.20 1.23
N ILE A 106 -4.23 2.40 1.74
CA ILE A 106 -5.45 1.98 1.05
C ILE A 106 -6.65 2.28 1.95
N THR A 107 -7.64 3.00 1.41
CA THR A 107 -8.95 3.18 2.04
C THR A 107 -10.04 2.59 1.16
N PHE A 108 -10.99 1.90 1.77
CA PHE A 108 -12.13 1.37 1.04
C PHE A 108 -13.33 2.32 1.11
N LEU A 109 -13.93 2.59 -0.05
CA LEU A 109 -15.04 3.54 -0.16
C LEU A 109 -16.38 2.82 -0.35
N ASP A 110 -17.33 3.14 0.53
CA ASP A 110 -18.73 2.86 0.30
C ASP A 110 -19.33 3.96 -0.59
N CYS A 111 -19.47 3.65 -1.87
CA CYS A 111 -20.02 4.53 -2.90
C CYS A 111 -21.48 4.14 -3.22
N ARG A 112 -22.21 5.05 -3.87
CA ARG A 112 -23.61 4.84 -4.25
C ARG A 112 -23.85 3.54 -5.02
N PHE A 113 -22.96 3.22 -5.95
CA PHE A 113 -23.03 2.01 -6.79
C PHE A 113 -22.11 0.88 -6.35
N SER A 114 -21.54 0.94 -5.13
CA SER A 114 -20.77 -0.18 -4.57
C SER A 114 -21.70 -1.36 -4.25
N GLU A 115 -21.40 -2.52 -4.83
CA GLU A 115 -22.09 -3.79 -4.57
C GLU A 115 -21.77 -4.34 -3.17
N ARG A 116 -20.54 -4.13 -2.68
CA ARG A 116 -20.08 -4.59 -1.36
C ARG A 116 -20.08 -3.43 -0.37
N LYS A 117 -20.69 -3.66 0.79
CA LYS A 117 -20.79 -2.70 1.90
C LYS A 117 -19.99 -3.12 3.15
N GLN A 118 -19.30 -4.25 3.10
CA GLN A 118 -18.50 -4.78 4.21
C GLN A 118 -17.26 -5.48 3.66
N ILE A 119 -16.12 -5.28 4.35
CA ILE A 119 -14.83 -5.89 4.03
C ILE A 119 -14.22 -6.43 5.32
N ARG A 120 -13.49 -7.55 5.20
CA ARG A 120 -12.70 -8.13 6.28
C ARG A 120 -11.28 -7.55 6.26
N ILE A 121 -11.09 -6.42 6.94
CA ILE A 121 -9.79 -5.71 6.95
C ILE A 121 -8.67 -6.59 7.51
N ASP A 122 -8.95 -7.42 8.51
CA ASP A 122 -8.00 -8.39 9.07
C ASP A 122 -7.42 -9.35 8.01
N ARG A 123 -8.22 -9.73 7.02
CA ARG A 123 -7.78 -10.57 5.91
C ARG A 123 -6.90 -9.78 4.93
N ILE A 124 -7.26 -8.53 4.64
CA ILE A 124 -6.49 -7.64 3.76
C ILE A 124 -5.12 -7.32 4.39
N GLU A 125 -5.07 -7.05 5.69
CA GLU A 125 -3.82 -6.81 6.42
C GLU A 125 -2.86 -8.00 6.32
N LYS A 126 -3.37 -9.24 6.41
CA LYS A 126 -2.56 -10.45 6.23
C LYS A 126 -1.95 -10.53 4.83
N ILE A 127 -2.70 -10.13 3.81
CA ILE A 127 -2.21 -10.06 2.42
C ILE A 127 -1.12 -9.01 2.30
N VAL A 128 -1.33 -7.81 2.85
CA VAL A 128 -0.33 -6.73 2.88
C VAL A 128 0.95 -7.19 3.57
N ILE A 129 0.87 -7.83 4.75
CA ILE A 129 2.04 -8.35 5.47
C ILE A 129 2.77 -9.40 4.63
N SER A 130 2.04 -10.32 4.00
CA SER A 130 2.62 -11.35 3.13
C SER A 130 3.36 -10.73 1.94
N ALA A 131 2.71 -9.80 1.23
CA ALA A 131 3.27 -9.11 0.07
C ALA A 131 4.47 -8.22 0.45
N MET A 132 4.41 -7.52 1.58
CA MET A 132 5.53 -6.72 2.11
C MET A 132 6.75 -7.59 2.38
N LYS A 133 6.57 -8.75 3.04
CA LYS A 133 7.67 -9.71 3.30
C LYS A 133 8.26 -10.25 2.00
N GLN A 134 7.41 -10.65 1.05
CA GLN A 134 7.85 -11.21 -0.23
C GLN A 134 8.62 -10.17 -1.06
N SER A 135 8.11 -8.94 -1.11
CA SER A 135 8.70 -7.84 -1.89
C SER A 135 9.82 -7.08 -1.14
N ARG A 136 10.13 -7.48 0.10
CA ARG A 136 11.17 -6.92 0.96
C ARG A 136 11.04 -5.40 1.13
N LYS A 137 9.84 -4.90 1.42
CA LYS A 137 9.61 -3.48 1.70
C LYS A 137 9.72 -3.17 3.18
N GLY A 138 10.37 -2.04 3.50
CA GLY A 138 10.55 -1.56 4.88
C GLY A 138 9.27 -1.11 5.57
N TRP A 139 8.25 -0.74 4.80
CA TRP A 139 7.02 -0.13 5.30
C TRP A 139 5.82 -1.01 4.98
N LYS A 140 4.96 -1.21 5.98
CA LYS A 140 3.66 -1.86 5.82
C LYS A 140 2.65 -0.78 5.36
N PRO A 141 2.00 -0.94 4.20
CA PRO A 141 0.87 -0.10 3.83
C PRO A 141 -0.18 -0.05 4.94
N ILE A 142 -0.73 1.14 5.17
CA ILE A 142 -1.88 1.35 6.04
C ILE A 142 -3.13 0.86 5.30
N VAL A 143 -3.97 0.07 5.97
CA VAL A 143 -5.25 -0.39 5.45
C VAL A 143 -6.33 0.15 6.36
N ASN A 144 -7.11 1.10 5.87
CA ASN A 144 -8.18 1.72 6.63
C ASN A 144 -9.48 0.93 6.50
N GLU A 145 -10.36 1.11 7.48
CA GLU A 145 -11.73 0.61 7.44
C GLU A 145 -12.51 1.21 6.26
N MET A 146 -13.61 0.53 5.91
CA MET A 146 -14.53 1.07 4.92
C MET A 146 -15.24 2.31 5.49
N VAL A 147 -15.28 3.37 4.70
CA VAL A 147 -15.91 4.65 5.05
C VAL A 147 -16.82 5.11 3.92
N SER A 148 -17.87 5.86 4.24
CA SER A 148 -18.75 6.42 3.21
C SER A 148 -17.99 7.44 2.34
N PHE A 149 -18.29 7.47 1.05
CA PHE A 149 -17.65 8.43 0.13
C PHE A 149 -17.73 9.88 0.65
N LYS A 150 -18.92 10.27 1.12
CA LYS A 150 -19.17 11.62 1.65
C LYS A 150 -18.29 11.96 2.86
N GLU A 151 -18.23 11.06 3.84
CA GLU A 151 -17.41 11.24 5.05
C GLU A 151 -15.93 11.30 4.71
N PHE A 152 -15.48 10.47 3.76
CA PHE A 152 -14.10 10.48 3.28
C PHE A 152 -13.73 11.83 2.67
N ILE A 153 -14.55 12.36 1.75
CA ILE A 153 -14.29 13.68 1.12
C ILE A 153 -14.27 14.80 2.17
N GLN A 154 -15.21 14.80 3.11
CA GLN A 154 -15.26 15.81 4.19
C GLN A 154 -14.01 15.76 5.09
N THR A 155 -13.52 14.55 5.38
CA THR A 155 -12.30 14.35 6.16
C THR A 155 -11.09 14.91 5.41
N MET A 156 -10.98 14.63 4.10
CA MET A 156 -9.88 15.12 3.27
C MET A 156 -9.90 16.65 3.13
N GLU A 157 -11.06 17.26 2.93
CA GLU A 157 -11.22 18.73 2.88
C GLU A 157 -10.82 19.40 4.20
N THR A 158 -11.23 18.81 5.33
CA THR A 158 -10.86 19.29 6.68
C THR A 158 -9.35 19.19 6.90
N ASN A 159 -8.74 18.08 6.49
CA ASN A 159 -7.30 17.86 6.61
C ASN A 159 -6.51 18.82 5.72
N ALA A 160 -6.93 19.04 4.47
CA ALA A 160 -6.29 19.97 3.55
C ALA A 160 -6.27 21.40 4.09
N SER A 161 -7.30 21.80 4.84
CA SER A 161 -7.39 23.11 5.49
C SER A 161 -6.45 23.27 6.70
N GLN A 162 -5.92 22.16 7.25
CA GLN A 162 -5.12 22.13 8.47
C GLN A 162 -3.66 21.70 8.24
N GLN A 163 -3.33 21.17 7.07
CA GLN A 163 -2.00 20.63 6.78
C GLN A 163 -1.03 21.70 6.25
N GLU A 164 0.23 21.60 6.67
CA GLU A 164 1.36 22.38 6.14
C GLU A 164 2.00 21.74 4.88
N TYR A 165 1.47 20.60 4.43
CA TYR A 165 2.00 19.83 3.28
C TYR A 165 1.01 19.84 2.11
N SER A 166 1.54 19.79 0.89
CA SER A 166 0.76 19.77 -0.35
C SER A 166 0.26 18.35 -0.66
N LEU A 167 -1.04 18.23 -0.93
CA LEU A 167 -1.74 16.99 -1.27
C LEU A 167 -2.40 17.13 -2.65
N ALA A 168 -1.93 16.35 -3.62
CA ALA A 168 -2.53 16.25 -4.93
C ALA A 168 -3.64 15.19 -4.93
N SER A 169 -4.88 15.63 -5.11
CA SER A 169 -6.08 14.78 -5.01
C SER A 169 -6.74 14.59 -6.37
N PHE A 170 -6.98 13.35 -6.77
CA PHE A 170 -7.48 12.99 -8.09
C PHE A 170 -8.68 12.05 -8.02
N ILE A 171 -9.62 12.20 -8.95
CA ILE A 171 -10.76 11.30 -9.10
C ILE A 171 -10.80 10.71 -10.52
N CYS A 172 -10.79 9.38 -10.61
CA CYS A 172 -10.91 8.66 -11.85
C CYS A 172 -12.38 8.28 -12.11
N HIS A 173 -12.94 8.72 -13.24
CA HIS A 173 -14.29 8.35 -13.69
C HIS A 173 -14.41 8.27 -15.21
N CYS A 174 -15.49 7.69 -15.71
CA CYS A 174 -15.74 7.42 -17.12
C CYS A 174 -16.76 8.38 -17.79
N TYR A 175 -17.32 9.36 -17.07
CA TYR A 175 -18.22 10.37 -17.64
C TYR A 175 -17.52 11.24 -18.69
N ASN A 176 -18.03 11.28 -19.92
CA ASN A 176 -17.45 12.03 -21.04
C ASN A 176 -17.81 13.52 -21.00
N GLU A 177 -18.93 13.84 -20.35
CA GLU A 177 -19.48 15.18 -20.17
C GLU A 177 -18.72 16.02 -19.12
N ILE A 178 -17.82 15.40 -18.36
CA ILE A 178 -16.94 16.07 -17.40
C ILE A 178 -15.52 16.04 -17.97
N ASP A 179 -14.93 17.21 -18.12
CA ASP A 179 -13.56 17.37 -18.59
C ASP A 179 -12.59 16.62 -17.69
N LYS A 180 -11.65 15.91 -18.31
CA LYS A 180 -10.64 15.07 -17.64
C LYS A 180 -9.28 15.42 -18.20
N ASN A 181 -8.31 15.57 -17.31
CA ASN A 181 -6.91 15.60 -17.68
C ASN A 181 -6.35 14.18 -17.77
N ASP A 182 -5.29 13.98 -18.55
CA ASP A 182 -4.52 12.74 -18.51
C ASP A 182 -3.78 12.63 -17.16
N PHE A 183 -4.03 11.55 -16.42
CA PHE A 183 -3.50 11.40 -15.06
C PHE A 183 -1.97 11.41 -15.02
N PHE A 184 -1.32 10.70 -15.96
CA PHE A 184 0.13 10.59 -15.98
C PHE A 184 0.80 11.93 -16.31
N SER A 185 0.22 12.69 -17.23
CA SER A 185 0.70 14.03 -17.56
C SER A 185 0.63 14.94 -16.34
N VAL A 186 -0.52 15.04 -15.68
CA VAL A 186 -0.69 15.95 -14.54
C VAL A 186 0.22 15.58 -13.37
N ILE A 187 0.35 14.29 -13.05
CA ILE A 187 1.18 13.85 -11.91
C ILE A 187 2.69 14.01 -12.18
N THR A 188 3.11 14.08 -13.45
CA THR A 188 4.51 14.32 -13.80
C THR A 188 4.86 15.79 -13.94
N GLU A 189 3.88 16.64 -14.25
CA GLU A 189 4.04 18.08 -14.43
C GLU A 189 3.96 18.87 -13.10
N GLN A 190 3.65 18.21 -11.99
CA GLN A 190 3.57 18.88 -10.70
C GLN A 190 4.91 19.49 -10.29
N GLU A 191 4.88 20.77 -9.91
CA GLU A 191 6.07 21.54 -9.52
C GLU A 191 6.84 20.92 -8.35
N ASN A 192 6.15 20.13 -7.51
CA ASN A 192 6.74 19.40 -6.40
C ASN A 192 6.35 17.91 -6.45
N LEU A 193 7.16 17.10 -7.12
CA LEU A 193 7.07 15.61 -7.13
C LEU A 193 7.24 14.95 -5.74
N LYS A 194 7.24 15.73 -4.66
CA LYS A 194 7.27 15.28 -3.27
C LYS A 194 5.91 15.35 -2.59
N ASP A 195 4.91 15.89 -3.26
CA ASP A 195 3.57 16.02 -2.72
C ASP A 195 2.96 14.64 -2.46
N ASP A 196 2.11 14.57 -1.44
CA ASP A 196 1.31 13.39 -1.20
C ASP A 196 0.26 13.28 -2.31
N VAL A 197 -0.06 12.06 -2.73
CA VAL A 197 -0.97 11.77 -3.83
C VAL A 197 -2.11 10.90 -3.32
N LEU A 198 -3.33 11.40 -3.51
CA LEU A 198 -4.57 10.68 -3.24
C LEU A 198 -5.32 10.44 -4.55
N ILE A 199 -5.65 9.18 -4.83
CA ILE A 199 -6.40 8.79 -6.03
C ILE A 199 -7.67 8.06 -5.63
N LEU A 200 -8.81 8.52 -6.17
CA LEU A 200 -10.12 7.88 -6.02
C LEU A 200 -10.44 7.00 -7.23
N VAL A 201 -10.77 5.74 -6.98
CA VAL A 201 -11.24 4.79 -8.01
C VAL A 201 -12.59 4.20 -7.63
N GLY A 202 -13.56 4.37 -8.53
CA GLY A 202 -14.95 3.98 -8.30
C GLY A 202 -15.23 2.48 -8.47
N PRO A 203 -16.46 2.04 -8.11
CA PRO A 203 -16.92 0.66 -8.29
C PRO A 203 -17.13 0.35 -9.78
N GLU A 204 -17.55 -0.88 -10.11
CA GLU A 204 -17.80 -1.28 -11.50
C GLU A 204 -18.86 -0.41 -12.21
N GLY A 205 -19.82 0.12 -11.44
CA GLY A 205 -20.84 1.08 -11.88
C GLY A 205 -20.38 2.53 -11.94
N ASP A 206 -19.09 2.79 -11.70
CA ASP A 206 -18.48 4.12 -11.53
C ASP A 206 -18.98 4.86 -10.28
N PHE A 207 -18.39 6.00 -9.98
CA PHE A 207 -18.99 6.99 -9.08
C PHE A 207 -20.29 7.52 -9.69
N SER A 208 -21.24 7.92 -8.86
CA SER A 208 -22.36 8.73 -9.35
C SER A 208 -21.90 10.14 -9.71
N ILE A 209 -22.64 10.80 -10.62
CA ILE A 209 -22.35 12.20 -10.98
C ILE A 209 -22.29 13.10 -9.74
N ASP A 210 -23.20 12.89 -8.77
CA ASP A 210 -23.21 13.64 -7.51
C ASP A 210 -21.92 13.44 -6.69
N GLU A 211 -21.37 12.22 -6.66
CA GLU A 211 -20.10 11.92 -5.99
C GLU A 211 -18.91 12.56 -6.70
N VAL A 212 -18.91 12.55 -8.04
CA VAL A 212 -17.87 13.24 -8.83
C VAL A 212 -17.91 14.74 -8.56
N GLN A 213 -19.08 15.36 -8.63
CA GLN A 213 -19.24 16.79 -8.35
C GLN A 213 -18.86 17.14 -6.91
N LEU A 214 -19.17 16.28 -5.94
CA LEU A 214 -18.75 16.46 -4.55
C LEU A 214 -17.22 16.47 -4.40
N ALA A 215 -16.51 15.54 -5.05
CA ALA A 215 -15.05 15.51 -5.02
C ALA A 215 -14.44 16.74 -5.71
N LEU A 216 -14.97 17.14 -6.87
CA LEU A 216 -14.53 18.35 -7.57
C LEU A 216 -14.70 19.61 -6.72
N ALA A 217 -15.83 19.73 -6.03
CA ALA A 217 -16.08 20.84 -5.10
C ALA A 217 -15.10 20.88 -3.93
N ALA A 218 -14.59 19.71 -3.50
CA ALA A 218 -13.55 19.56 -2.49
C ALA A 218 -12.11 19.71 -3.04
N GLY A 219 -11.96 20.12 -4.31
CA GLY A 219 -10.65 20.41 -4.92
C GLY A 219 -9.96 19.21 -5.57
N PHE A 220 -10.63 18.06 -5.72
CA PHE A 220 -10.09 16.94 -6.48
C PHE A 220 -10.04 17.30 -7.97
N GLN A 221 -9.01 16.82 -8.67
CA GLN A 221 -8.89 16.95 -10.11
C GLN A 221 -9.47 15.73 -10.81
N SER A 222 -10.35 15.97 -11.77
CA SER A 222 -10.91 14.93 -12.65
C SER A 222 -9.85 14.46 -13.64
N VAL A 223 -9.61 13.14 -13.67
CA VAL A 223 -8.57 12.54 -14.51
C VAL A 223 -9.02 11.26 -15.21
N THR A 224 -8.36 10.95 -16.32
CA THR A 224 -8.46 9.65 -17.01
C THR A 224 -7.17 8.84 -16.85
N LEU A 225 -7.30 7.51 -16.82
CA LEU A 225 -6.17 6.56 -16.84
C LEU A 225 -5.85 6.07 -18.27
N GLY A 226 -6.42 6.73 -19.28
CA GLY A 226 -6.29 6.39 -20.70
C GLY A 226 -7.62 6.00 -21.34
N GLU A 227 -7.56 5.52 -22.59
CA GLU A 227 -8.76 5.23 -23.39
C GLU A 227 -9.37 3.84 -23.11
N SER A 228 -8.64 2.97 -22.42
CA SER A 228 -9.08 1.60 -22.18
C SER A 228 -10.10 1.52 -21.04
N ARG A 229 -11.13 0.69 -21.22
CA ARG A 229 -12.07 0.35 -20.14
C ARG A 229 -11.41 -0.60 -19.14
N LEU A 230 -10.86 -0.04 -18.06
CA LEU A 230 -10.26 -0.81 -16.98
C LEU A 230 -11.33 -1.33 -16.02
N ARG A 231 -11.07 -2.49 -15.41
CA ARG A 231 -11.82 -2.93 -14.22
C ARG A 231 -11.32 -2.16 -13.00
N THR A 232 -12.12 -2.05 -11.95
CA THR A 232 -11.80 -1.32 -10.71
C THR A 232 -10.43 -1.70 -10.15
N GLU A 233 -10.13 -2.99 -10.01
CA GLU A 233 -8.84 -3.47 -9.50
C GLU A 233 -7.66 -3.10 -10.41
N THR A 234 -7.90 -3.07 -11.73
CA THR A 234 -6.89 -2.73 -12.74
C THR A 234 -6.66 -1.22 -12.78
N ALA A 235 -7.72 -0.41 -12.64
CA ALA A 235 -7.64 1.04 -12.55
C ALA A 235 -6.84 1.46 -11.31
N GLY A 236 -7.14 0.88 -10.14
CA GLY A 236 -6.36 1.11 -8.92
C GLY A 236 -4.88 0.79 -9.10
N LEU A 237 -4.56 -0.40 -9.64
CA LEU A 237 -3.18 -0.81 -9.87
C LEU A 237 -2.45 0.08 -10.89
N ASN A 238 -3.14 0.48 -11.97
CA ASN A 238 -2.60 1.34 -13.01
C ASN A 238 -2.27 2.74 -12.48
N ALA A 239 -3.17 3.33 -11.68
CA ALA A 239 -2.93 4.63 -11.06
C ALA A 239 -1.75 4.59 -10.08
N ILE A 240 -1.62 3.52 -9.28
CA ILE A 240 -0.45 3.32 -8.41
C ILE A 240 0.83 3.21 -9.23
N ALA A 241 0.82 2.43 -10.32
CA ALA A 241 1.99 2.25 -11.16
C ALA A 241 2.45 3.56 -11.83
N MET A 242 1.50 4.36 -12.34
CA MET A 242 1.76 5.69 -12.89
C MET A 242 2.38 6.62 -11.84
N THR A 243 1.80 6.65 -10.64
CA THR A 243 2.29 7.46 -9.51
C THR A 243 3.70 7.04 -9.09
N GLN A 244 3.93 5.74 -8.91
CA GLN A 244 5.25 5.19 -8.60
C GLN A 244 6.30 5.59 -9.66
N LEU A 245 5.94 5.57 -10.94
CA LEU A 245 6.86 5.95 -12.01
C LEU A 245 7.20 7.45 -11.97
N ALA A 246 6.21 8.29 -11.69
CA ALA A 246 6.38 9.73 -11.57
C ALA A 246 7.21 10.11 -10.31
N HIS A 247 6.94 9.48 -9.17
CA HIS A 247 7.52 9.83 -7.86
C HIS A 247 8.76 9.02 -7.48
N ARG A 248 9.26 8.12 -8.34
CA ARG A 248 10.45 7.30 -8.03
C ARG A 248 11.68 8.17 -7.71
N LYS A 249 12.44 7.79 -6.67
CA LYS A 249 13.74 8.40 -6.37
C LYS A 249 14.77 7.96 -7.42
N ARG A 250 15.32 8.93 -8.16
CA ARG A 250 16.25 8.66 -9.29
C ARG A 250 17.62 8.15 -8.82
N ASP A 251 18.05 8.51 -7.61
CA ASP A 251 19.40 8.18 -7.11
C ASP A 251 19.57 6.71 -6.68
N ASN A 252 18.48 5.95 -6.54
CA ASN A 252 18.49 4.58 -6.04
C ASN A 252 18.43 3.49 -7.14
N ILE A 253 18.40 3.87 -8.42
CA ILE A 253 18.16 2.90 -9.52
C ILE A 253 19.40 2.05 -9.85
N PHE A 254 20.62 2.57 -9.61
CA PHE A 254 21.86 1.91 -10.05
C PHE A 254 22.78 1.40 -8.92
N ASN A 255 22.53 1.78 -7.66
CA ASN A 255 23.43 1.45 -6.54
C ASN A 255 23.00 0.21 -5.72
N ASN A 256 21.83 -0.37 -5.99
CA ASN A 256 21.30 -1.47 -5.19
C ASN A 256 21.57 -2.83 -5.87
N THR A 257 22.77 -3.37 -5.67
CA THR A 257 23.19 -4.70 -6.17
C THR A 257 22.46 -5.87 -5.50
N HIS A 258 21.46 -5.61 -4.65
CA HIS A 258 20.67 -6.64 -3.94
C HIS A 258 19.20 -6.73 -4.38
N THR A 259 18.74 -5.85 -5.28
CA THR A 259 17.47 -6.05 -5.99
C THR A 259 17.64 -7.07 -7.10
N ARG A 260 17.53 -8.35 -6.76
CA ARG A 260 17.15 -9.35 -7.77
C ARG A 260 15.79 -8.94 -8.33
N ARG A 261 15.71 -8.67 -9.63
CA ARG A 261 14.45 -8.71 -10.38
C ARG A 261 14.53 -9.88 -11.35
N VAL A 262 13.56 -10.79 -11.16
CA VAL A 262 13.26 -12.04 -11.88
C VAL A 262 14.35 -13.11 -11.82
#